data_AF-A0A059F277-F1
#
_entry.id   AF-A0A059F277-F1
#
_cell.length_a   1.000
_cell.length_b   1.000
_cell.length_c   1.000
_cell.angle_alpha   90.00
_cell.angle_beta   90.00
_cell.angle_gamma   90.00
#
_symmetry.space_group_name_H-M   'P 1'
#
loop_
_entity.id
_entity.type
_entity.pdbx_description
1 polymer ?
#
loop_
_entity_poly.entity_id
_entity_poly.type
_entity_poly.pdbx_seq_one_letter_code
_entity_poly.pdbx_strand_id
1 'polypeptide(L)' 'MHFEEQLNELLNMNIIQMFNKLVQDGFIQDTMICQACNVAMCLKPTDNKNDGIEWRCMNSRCPKYQTRYFLSFINHKVYI' A
#
# COMPACT_ATOMS: atom_id res chain seq x y z
N MET A 1 13.03 26.80 -2.07
CA MET A 1 11.66 27.12 -1.60
C MET A 1 10.68 26.02 -1.98
N HIS A 2 10.61 25.58 -3.25
CA HIS A 2 9.60 24.59 -3.69
C HIS A 2 9.70 23.17 -3.10
N PHE A 3 10.90 22.65 -2.83
CA PHE A 3 11.08 21.27 -2.36
C PHE A 3 10.70 21.07 -0.88
N GLU A 4 11.01 22.05 -0.03
CA GLU A 4 10.70 22.00 1.40
C GLU A 4 9.18 22.09 1.63
N GLU A 5 8.47 22.88 0.82
CA GLU A 5 7.00 22.97 0.86
C GLU A 5 6.35 21.64 0.46
N GLN A 6 6.82 21.01 -0.63
CA GLN A 6 6.34 19.69 -1.07
C GLN A 6 6.60 18.59 -0.02
N LEU A 7 7.77 18.61 0.62
CA LEU A 7 8.08 17.66 1.68
C LEU A 7 7.21 17.88 2.92
N ASN A 8 6.98 19.14 3.31
CA ASN A 8 6.10 19.47 4.43
C ASN A 8 4.64 19.08 4.14
N GLU A 9 4.16 19.23 2.92
CA GLU A 9 2.84 18.73 2.52
C GLU A 9 2.75 17.21 2.68
N LEU A 10 3.76 16.46 2.19
CA LEU A 10 3.79 15.00 2.32
C LEU A 10 3.85 14.53 3.78
N LEU A 11 4.66 15.19 4.62
CA LEU A 11 4.82 14.84 6.03
C LEU A 11 3.59 15.15 6.88
N ASN A 12 2.73 16.06 6.44
CA ASN A 12 1.48 16.42 7.12
C ASN A 12 0.27 15.59 6.64
N MET A 13 0.42 14.78 5.60
CA MET A 13 -0.63 13.86 5.14
C MET A 13 -0.73 12.65 6.06
N ASN A 14 -1.93 12.09 6.20
CA ASN A 14 -2.03 10.75 6.78
C ASN A 14 -1.40 9.71 5.85
N ILE A 15 -1.06 8.55 6.40
CA ILE A 15 -0.30 7.53 5.67
C ILE A 15 -0.97 7.03 4.38
N ILE A 16 -2.32 7.04 4.32
CA ILE A 16 -3.09 6.65 3.13
C ILE A 16 -3.00 7.74 2.07
N GLN A 17 -3.15 9.01 2.45
CA GLN A 17 -3.03 10.15 1.56
C GLN A 17 -1.63 10.27 0.97
N MET A 18 -0.60 10.15 1.84
CA MET A 18 0.79 10.16 1.42
C MET A 18 1.06 9.03 0.43
N PHE A 19 0.57 7.81 0.70
CA PHE A 19 0.71 6.69 -0.23
C PHE A 19 0.07 6.96 -1.59
N ASN A 20 -1.19 7.38 -1.62
CA ASN A 20 -1.88 7.67 -2.87
C ASN A 20 -1.14 8.73 -3.68
N LYS A 21 -0.61 9.77 -3.04
CA LYS A 21 0.19 10.81 -3.68
C LYS A 21 1.49 10.26 -4.27
N LEU A 22 2.21 9.43 -3.51
CA LEU A 22 3.45 8.80 -3.99
C LEU A 22 3.22 7.83 -5.16
N VAL A 23 2.08 7.15 -5.21
CA VAL A 23 1.68 6.32 -6.37
C VAL A 23 1.34 7.20 -7.57
N GLN A 24 0.53 8.25 -7.38
CA GLN A 24 0.14 9.17 -8.46
C GLN A 24 1.35 9.87 -9.09
N ASP A 25 2.33 10.26 -8.26
CA ASP A 25 3.55 10.89 -8.71
C ASP A 25 4.58 9.88 -9.27
N GLY A 26 4.27 8.58 -9.24
CA GLY A 26 5.10 7.52 -9.81
C GLY A 26 6.33 7.13 -8.98
N PHE A 27 6.43 7.59 -7.74
CA PHE A 27 7.52 7.22 -6.83
C PHE A 27 7.40 5.79 -6.31
N ILE A 28 6.16 5.28 -6.19
CA ILE A 28 5.87 3.93 -5.70
C ILE A 28 4.89 3.25 -6.66
N GLN A 29 5.08 1.96 -6.90
CA GLN A 29 4.10 1.16 -7.64
C GLN A 29 2.94 0.78 -6.72
N ASP A 30 1.71 0.72 -7.25
CA ASP A 30 0.53 0.26 -6.50
C ASP A 30 0.49 -1.27 -6.33
N THR A 31 1.25 -1.96 -7.17
CA THR A 31 1.28 -3.41 -7.29
C THR A 31 2.71 -3.92 -7.50
N MET A 32 3.02 -5.08 -6.91
CA MET A 32 4.28 -5.81 -7.17
C MET A 32 4.01 -7.31 -7.22
N ILE A 33 4.99 -8.11 -7.70
CA ILE A 33 4.84 -9.56 -7.78
C ILE A 33 5.41 -10.27 -6.54
N CYS A 34 4.63 -11.18 -5.97
CA CYS A 34 5.03 -11.98 -4.83
C CYS A 34 6.11 -12.98 -5.20
N GLN A 35 7.29 -12.87 -4.59
CA GLN A 35 8.40 -13.79 -4.84
C GLN A 35 8.16 -15.22 -4.35
N ALA A 36 7.12 -15.48 -3.54
CA ALA A 36 6.82 -16.81 -3.02
C ALA A 36 5.85 -17.62 -3.93
N CYS A 37 4.97 -16.94 -4.67
CA CYS A 37 3.94 -17.62 -5.46
C CYS A 37 3.59 -16.94 -6.79
N ASN A 38 4.34 -15.91 -7.19
CA ASN A 38 4.17 -15.14 -8.43
C ASN A 38 2.81 -14.49 -8.64
N VAL A 39 2.01 -14.32 -7.57
CA VAL A 39 0.75 -13.58 -7.59
C VAL A 39 0.99 -12.12 -7.22
N ALA A 40 0.16 -11.22 -7.74
CA ALA A 40 0.18 -9.81 -7.39
C ALA A 40 0.08 -9.57 -5.87
N MET A 41 0.73 -8.50 -5.43
CA MET A 41 0.73 -7.97 -4.08
C MET A 41 0.15 -6.57 -4.08
N CYS A 42 -0.45 -6.20 -2.95
CA CYS A 42 -0.91 -4.84 -2.67
C CYS A 42 -0.37 -4.38 -1.32
N LEU A 43 -0.14 -3.08 -1.16
CA LEU A 43 0.18 -2.49 0.12
C LEU A 43 -1.07 -2.50 1.02
N LYS A 44 -0.89 -2.92 2.28
CA LYS A 44 -1.95 -2.98 3.30
C LYS A 44 -1.43 -2.45 4.63
N PRO A 45 -2.27 -1.76 5.43
CA PRO A 45 -1.93 -1.43 6.80
C PRO A 45 -1.58 -2.67 7.62
N THR A 46 -0.67 -2.54 8.57
CA THR A 46 -0.26 -3.61 9.48
C THR A 46 -0.99 -3.52 10.81
N ASP A 47 -1.54 -4.64 11.27
CA ASP A 47 -2.30 -4.74 12.53
C ASP A 47 -1.44 -4.39 13.76
N ASN A 48 -0.12 -4.53 13.66
CA ASN A 48 0.80 -4.43 14.80
C ASN A 48 1.46 -3.06 15.00
N LYS A 49 1.23 -2.09 14.10
CA LYS A 49 1.73 -0.72 14.23
C LYS A 49 0.75 0.22 13.56
N ASN A 50 0.26 1.21 14.31
CA ASN A 50 -0.70 2.22 13.84
C ASN A 50 -0.23 2.95 12.55
N ASP A 51 1.06 2.86 12.21
CA ASP A 51 1.69 3.59 11.11
C ASP A 51 2.48 2.69 10.13
N GLY A 52 2.25 1.37 10.13
CA GLY A 52 2.93 0.45 9.21
C GLY A 52 2.09 0.11 7.97
N ILE A 53 2.65 0.24 6.77
CA ILE A 53 2.08 -0.34 5.54
C ILE A 53 3.07 -1.38 5.01
N GLU A 54 2.58 -2.58 4.70
CA GLU A 54 3.38 -3.69 4.18
C GLU A 54 2.77 -4.29 2.91
N TRP A 55 3.64 -4.80 2.04
CA TRP A 55 3.25 -5.57 0.88
C TRP A 55 2.64 -6.91 1.29
N ARG A 56 1.40 -7.15 0.88
CA ARG A 56 0.67 -8.40 1.13
C ARG A 56 0.25 -9.04 -0.19
N CYS A 57 0.49 -10.34 -0.29
CA CYS A 57 0.11 -11.12 -1.46
C CYS A 57 -1.40 -11.32 -1.51
N MET A 58 -1.99 -11.11 -2.68
CA MET A 58 -3.42 -11.30 -2.91
C MET A 58 -3.83 -12.78 -2.90
N ASN A 59 -2.87 -13.71 -3.02
CA ASN A 59 -3.12 -15.12 -2.84
C ASN A 59 -3.28 -15.43 -1.34
N SER A 60 -4.51 -15.73 -0.92
CA SER A 60 -4.82 -16.12 0.46
C SER A 60 -4.10 -17.41 0.90
N ARG A 61 -3.67 -18.23 -0.06
CA ARG A 61 -2.88 -19.45 0.19
C ARG A 61 -1.37 -19.22 0.06
N CYS A 62 -0.91 -17.97 -0.08
CA CYS A 62 0.52 -17.65 -0.14
C CYS A 62 1.23 -18.22 1.10
N PRO A 63 2.37 -18.92 0.99
CA PRO A 63 3.01 -19.48 2.18
C PRO A 63 3.72 -18.44 3.06
N LYS A 64 3.90 -17.20 2.57
CA LYS A 64 4.81 -16.21 3.18
C LYS A 64 4.20 -14.84 3.46
N TYR A 65 3.37 -14.31 2.56
CA TYR A 65 2.92 -12.90 2.60
C TYR A 65 1.39 -12.77 2.66
N GLN A 66 0.70 -13.68 3.34
CA GLN A 66 -0.77 -13.74 3.35
C GLN A 66 -1.41 -12.42 3.82
N THR A 67 -2.54 -12.07 3.20
CA THR A 67 -3.50 -11.12 3.78
C THR A 67 -4.22 -11.82 4.95
N ARG A 68 -4.03 -11.33 6.19
CA ARG A 68 -4.79 -11.84 7.36
C ARG A 68 -6.27 -11.45 7.34
N TYR A 69 -6.65 -10.45 6.53
CA TYR A 69 -8.04 -10.05 6.35
C TYR A 69 -8.70 -10.81 5.21
N PHE A 70 -9.88 -11.36 5.50
CA PHE A 70 -10.84 -11.75 4.48
C PHE A 70 -11.14 -10.57 3.55
N LEU A 71 -11.33 -10.89 2.28
CA LEU A 71 -11.64 -10.01 1.16
C LEU A 71 -12.98 -9.26 1.35
N SER A 72 -13.08 -8.34 2.32
CA SER A 72 -14.19 -7.39 2.38
C SER A 72 -13.86 -6.05 1.70
N PHE A 73 -12.59 -5.77 1.41
CA PHE A 73 -12.16 -4.50 0.80
C PHE A 73 -11.85 -4.56 -0.70
N ILE A 74 -11.94 -5.72 -1.37
CA ILE A 74 -11.68 -5.81 -2.83
C ILE A 74 -12.93 -5.47 -3.68
N ASN A 75 -14.10 -5.22 -3.06
CA ASN A 75 -15.25 -4.69 -3.79
C ASN A 75 -15.34 -3.16 -3.83
N HIS A 76 -14.49 -2.45 -3.09
CA HIS A 76 -14.21 -1.07 -3.47
C HIS A 76 -13.09 -1.09 -4.49
N LYS A 77 -13.51 -1.14 -5.75
CA LYS A 77 -12.94 -0.30 -6.79
C LYS A 77 -12.34 0.95 -6.13
N VAL A 78 -11.03 0.97 -5.94
CA VAL A 78 -10.28 2.22 -5.76
C VAL A 78 -10.25 2.83 -7.15
N TYR A 79 -11.40 3.38 -7.54
CA TYR A 79 -11.46 4.53 -8.41
C TYR A 79 -11.59 5.71 -7.45
N ILE A 80 -10.77 6.73 -7.73
CA ILE A 80 -10.63 8.03 -7.06
C ILE A 80 -9.48 8.05 -6.04
#